data_AF-A0A1C5HKI6-F1
#
_entry.id   AF-A0A1C5HKI6-F1
#
_cell.length_a   1.000
_cell.length_b   1.000
_cell.length_c   1.000
_cell.angle_alpha   90.00
_cell.angle_beta   90.00
_cell.angle_gamma   90.00
#
_symmetry.space_group_name_H-M   'P 1'
#
loop_
_entity.id
_entity.type
_entity.pdbx_description
1 polymer ?
#
loop_
_entity_poly.entity_id
_entity_poly.type
_entity_poly.pdbx_seq_one_letter_code
_entity_poly.pdbx_strand_id
1 'polypeptide(L)' 'MAEESKTPDDQGKGGRILDWVYRNLAGPATVDNAVHGGSQEAREQWKRDLENRKQWSREQRERKRAEREARRGR' A
#
# COMPACT_ATOMS: atom_id res chain seq x y z
N MET A 1 -10.69 -16.07 -55.33
CA MET A 1 -10.89 -15.28 -54.10
C MET A 1 -11.04 -16.28 -52.96
N ALA A 2 -9.95 -16.60 -52.28
CA ALA A 2 -9.99 -17.46 -51.09
C ALA A 2 -9.90 -16.53 -49.89
N GLU A 3 -11.04 -16.34 -49.20
CA GLU A 3 -11.06 -15.69 -47.89
C GLU A 3 -10.36 -16.61 -46.90
N GLU A 4 -9.14 -16.24 -46.52
CA GLU A 4 -8.40 -16.88 -45.45
C GLU A 4 -8.96 -16.36 -44.11
N SER A 5 -9.73 -17.21 -43.44
CA SER A 5 -10.36 -16.91 -42.15
C SER A 5 -9.29 -16.74 -41.07
N LYS A 6 -9.07 -15.50 -40.63
CA LYS A 6 -8.21 -15.15 -39.49
C LYS A 6 -8.71 -15.82 -38.21
N THR A 7 -7.89 -16.71 -37.63
CA THR A 7 -8.18 -17.40 -36.36
C THR A 7 -8.19 -16.42 -35.17
N PRO A 8 -9.02 -16.62 -34.13
CA PRO A 8 -9.29 -15.62 -33.08
C PRO A 8 -8.21 -15.54 -31.98
N ASP A 9 -7.19 -16.39 -32.01
CA ASP A 9 -6.25 -16.59 -30.89
C ASP A 9 -5.22 -15.45 -30.70
N ASP A 10 -5.24 -14.45 -31.59
CA ASP A 10 -4.29 -13.33 -31.61
C ASP A 10 -4.85 -12.05 -30.97
N GLN A 11 -6.11 -12.07 -30.50
CA GLN A 11 -6.78 -10.93 -29.86
C GLN A 11 -6.36 -10.76 -28.38
N GLY A 12 -5.08 -10.54 -28.11
CA GLY A 12 -4.62 -10.23 -26.76
C GLY A 12 -3.14 -10.50 -26.48
N LYS A 13 -2.46 -11.21 -27.38
CA LYS A 13 -1.00 -11.33 -27.34
C LYS A 13 -0.44 -10.14 -28.10
N GLY A 14 0.15 -9.17 -27.39
CA GLY A 14 0.93 -8.13 -28.05
C GLY A 14 1.88 -8.82 -29.02
N GLY A 15 1.79 -8.48 -30.32
CA GLY A 15 2.49 -9.22 -31.37
C GLY A 15 3.99 -9.38 -31.11
N ARG A 16 4.66 -10.26 -31.84
CA ARG A 16 6.08 -10.65 -31.62
C ARG A 16 7.06 -9.49 -31.37
N ILE A 17 6.79 -8.32 -31.95
CA ILE A 17 7.56 -7.08 -31.72
C ILE A 17 7.35 -6.54 -30.30
N LEU A 18 6.10 -6.43 -29.85
CA LEU A 18 5.77 -6.00 -28.49
C LEU A 18 6.33 -6.95 -27.44
N ASP A 19 6.28 -8.26 -27.71
CA ASP A 19 6.86 -9.29 -26.83
C ASP A 19 8.40 -9.15 -26.74
N TRP A 20 9.06 -8.88 -27.87
CA TRP A 20 10.50 -8.60 -27.90
C TRP A 20 10.86 -7.32 -27.15
N VAL A 21 10.10 -6.23 -27.32
CA VAL A 21 10.30 -4.96 -26.62
C VAL A 21 10.10 -5.13 -25.11
N TYR A 22 9.05 -5.85 -24.68
CA TYR A 22 8.82 -6.13 -23.28
C TYR A 22 9.99 -6.89 -22.65
N ARG A 23 10.46 -7.94 -23.34
CA ARG A 23 11.53 -8.80 -22.84
C ARG A 23 12.91 -8.15 -22.81
N ASN A 24 13.20 -7.22 -23.74
CA ASN A 24 14.55 -6.66 -23.90
C ASN A 24 14.70 -5.21 -23.44
N LEU A 25 13.61 -4.41 -23.41
CA LEU A 25 13.68 -2.98 -23.12
C LEU A 25 12.88 -2.57 -21.89
N ALA A 26 11.64 -3.07 -21.73
CA ALA A 26 10.81 -2.71 -20.58
C ALA A 26 11.16 -3.55 -19.33
N GLY A 27 11.62 -4.78 -19.55
CA GLY A 27 11.87 -5.74 -18.48
C GLY A 27 10.59 -6.20 -17.77
N PRO A 28 10.64 -7.29 -16.99
CA PRO A 28 9.56 -7.60 -16.06
C PRO A 28 9.40 -6.42 -15.10
N ALA A 29 8.16 -6.11 -14.73
CA ALA A 29 7.90 -5.06 -13.74
C ALA A 29 8.70 -5.36 -12.46
N THR A 30 9.76 -4.60 -12.23
CA THR A 30 10.57 -4.75 -11.03
C THR A 30 9.78 -4.21 -9.86
N VAL A 31 9.59 -5.03 -8.82
CA VAL A 31 9.03 -4.56 -7.54
C VAL A 31 10.03 -3.75 -6.71
N ASP A 32 11.22 -3.50 -7.26
CA ASP A 32 12.21 -2.62 -6.68
C ASP A 32 11.62 -1.21 -6.57
N ASN A 33 11.42 -0.76 -5.33
CA ASN A 33 10.69 0.46 -4.95
C ASN A 33 9.16 0.42 -5.14
N ALA A 34 8.52 -0.74 -5.30
CA ALA A 34 7.06 -0.84 -5.32
C ALA A 34 6.40 -0.35 -4.02
N VAL A 35 7.15 -0.33 -2.92
CA VAL A 35 6.79 0.40 -1.70
C VAL A 35 7.54 1.75 -1.69
N HIS A 36 7.07 2.69 -2.50
CA HIS A 36 7.39 4.11 -2.28
C HIS A 36 6.73 4.55 -0.97
N GLY A 37 7.51 5.00 0.01
CA GLY A 37 6.99 5.49 1.29
C GLY A 37 7.60 4.84 2.55
N GLY A 38 8.56 3.94 2.39
CA GLY A 38 9.28 3.33 3.51
C GLY A 38 10.53 4.07 3.96
N SER A 39 10.69 5.37 3.65
CA SER A 39 11.88 6.14 4.06
C SER A 39 12.05 6.10 5.57
N GLN A 40 13.30 6.16 6.04
CA GLN A 40 13.61 6.26 7.48
C GLN A 40 12.79 7.39 8.14
N GLU A 41 12.72 8.54 7.47
CA GLU A 41 11.96 9.70 7.93
C GLU A 41 10.45 9.40 8.08
N ALA A 42 9.81 8.74 7.10
CA ALA A 42 8.41 8.37 7.18
C ALA A 42 8.15 7.39 8.35
N ARG A 43 9.08 6.48 8.62
CA ARG A 43 9.01 5.56 9.77
C ARG A 43 9.13 6.31 11.09
N GLU A 44 10.01 7.30 11.19
CA GLU A 44 10.19 8.12 12.39
C GLU A 44 8.97 9.00 12.66
N GLN A 45 8.42 9.64 11.62
CA GLN A 45 7.18 10.42 11.74
C GLN A 45 6.02 9.55 12.22
N TRP A 46 5.88 8.33 11.67
CA TRP A 46 4.86 7.38 12.10
C TRP A 46 5.03 6.96 13.58
N LYS A 47 6.26 6.70 14.02
CA LYS A 47 6.54 6.40 15.44
C LYS A 47 6.14 7.56 16.36
N ARG A 48 6.51 8.79 15.99
CA ARG A 48 6.19 10.00 16.77
C ARG A 48 4.68 10.26 16.86
N ASP A 49 3.97 10.07 15.75
CA ASP A 49 2.50 10.15 15.72
C ASP A 49 1.86 9.08 16.63
N LEU A 50 2.35 7.84 16.61
CA LEU A 50 1.89 6.78 17.50
C LEU A 50 2.10 7.10 18.98
N GLU A 51 3.24 7.70 19.35
CA GLU A 51 3.50 8.11 20.74
C GLU A 51 2.55 9.21 21.18
N ASN A 52 2.33 10.24 20.35
CA ASN A 52 1.37 11.31 20.62
C ASN A 52 -0.05 10.76 20.83
N ARG A 53 -0.48 9.81 20.00
CA ARG A 53 -1.79 9.14 20.16
C ARG A 53 -1.88 8.29 21.42
N LYS A 54 -0.79 7.65 21.84
CA LYS A 54 -0.73 6.88 23.09
C LYS A 54 -0.81 7.79 24.32
N GLN A 55 -0.22 8.99 24.28
CA GLN A 55 -0.32 9.97 25.38
C GLN A 55 -1.78 10.36 25.62
N TRP A 56 -2.50 10.70 24.56
CA TRP A 56 -3.94 10.98 24.64
C TRP A 56 -4.73 9.81 25.24
N SER A 57 -4.35 8.57 24.92
CA SER A 57 -4.99 7.38 25.52
C SER A 57 -4.71 7.22 27.02
N ARG A 58 -3.55 7.66 27.53
CA ARG A 58 -3.23 7.61 28.97
C ARG A 58 -3.99 8.69 29.74
N GLU A 59 -3.95 9.94 29.28
CA GLU A 59 -4.68 11.04 29.90
C GLU A 59 -6.20 10.80 29.87
N GLN A 60 -6.75 10.31 28.75
CA GLN A 60 -8.16 9.91 28.69
C GLN A 60 -8.49 8.76 29.63
N ARG A 61 -7.59 7.77 29.78
CA ARG A 61 -7.78 6.67 30.74
C ARG A 61 -7.73 7.16 32.18
N GLU A 62 -6.85 8.09 32.51
CA GLU A 62 -6.75 8.72 33.83
C GLU A 62 -7.98 9.57 34.14
N ARG A 63 -8.43 10.39 33.19
CA ARG A 63 -9.69 11.14 33.30
C ARG A 63 -10.87 10.20 33.54
N LYS A 64 -10.96 9.12 32.77
CA LYS A 64 -12.03 8.11 32.92
C LYS A 64 -11.89 7.31 34.22
N ARG A 65 -10.67 7.15 34.76
CA ARG A 65 -10.43 6.53 36.07
C ARG A 65 -10.90 7.45 37.19
N ALA A 66 -10.53 8.74 37.15
CA ALA A 66 -10.97 9.75 38.10
C ALA A 66 -12.51 9.90 38.10
N GLU A 67 -13.15 9.90 36.92
CA GLU A 67 -14.60 9.91 36.79
C GLU A 67 -15.25 8.67 37.45
N ARG A 68 -14.66 7.47 37.24
CA ARG A 68 -15.13 6.24 37.87
C ARG A 68 -14.96 6.24 39.39
N GLU A 69 -13.86 6.80 39.88
CA GLU A 69 -13.57 6.91 41.31
C GLU A 69 -14.52 7.92 41.99
N ALA A 70 -14.75 9.08 41.37
CA ALA A 70 -15.73 10.07 41.82
C ALA A 70 -17.16 9.50 41.87
N ARG A 71 -17.51 8.60 40.93
CA ARG A 71 -18.79 7.89 40.93
C ARG A 71 -18.90 6.78 41.99
N ARG A 72 -17.77 6.19 42.41
CA ARG A 72 -17.74 5.15 43.46
C ARG A 72 -17.69 5.73 44.87
N GLY A 73 -17.23 6.98 45.02
CA GLY A 73 -17.16 7.69 46.30
C GLY A 73 -18.40 8.50 46.68
N ARG A 74 -19.44 8.55 45.82
CA ARG A 74 -20.80 9.00 46.17
C ARG A 74 -21.68 7.79 46.43
#